data_AF-A0A7C4Z6J7-F1
#
_entry.id   AF-A0A7C4Z6J7-F1
#
_cell.length_a   1.000
_cell.length_b   1.000
_cell.length_c   1.000
_cell.angle_alpha   90.00
_cell.angle_beta   90.00
_cell.angle_gamma   90.00
#
_symmetry.space_group_name_H-M   'P 1'
#
loop_
_entity.id
_entity.type
_entity.pdbx_description
1 polymer ?
#
loop_
_entity_poly.entity_id
_entity_poly.type
_entity_poly.pdbx_seq_one_letter_code
_entity_poly.pdbx_strand_id
1 'polypeptide(L)'
;MLAQLRGIEGKVYWSAEQFREELEHVLGKEQAGKVESKLTLAAARTVRDGGQAILFPPEPGNHPHGVGPDPEKLEDGYGDGVYVGKKPRPNQYRSMPYWLLVLAGIGIFLGCVGKSAQFPLQVWLPDAMEGPTPVSALIHAATMVAAGVYLVGRAYPLFTPEVLLLIAYVGTITLFVAATVAIVQTDIKKVLAYSTVSQLGFMMMALGVGGWAAGLFHLITHAFFKALLFLGSGSVIHGCHHEQEMTKMGGLYSRMKITAITMLMGVLSIGGTPLFAGWYSKDAMLAHALSFVTLRPAHFLLFLVPLITAGITAFYMFRLWLMTFTGKPRDQHVYEHAHESPWIMTVPLIILAFFSITVAWGLNPLDVTGSALERTLHHEYPTMLADRLVHDEAKVRSEAGDDNLLPALVAYQLDKNAYLTAVHLPSPHELAGGLALLAAAIGVVMAFVVYGFGFLDPAQTKEQFLGVFRFLWHKWYFDEAYEVMLVRPSHVMAGWARWFDANVIDGVINFLAAATVKLSKWKGRFDLGIVDGLVNLTADVVFGVGTWLRVFQTGSIRNYVLFLALAAVGIVAVLSYVVALAG
;
A
#
# COMPACT_ATOMS: atom_id res chain seq x y z
N MET A 1 11.01 -3.91 -46.14
CA MET A 1 10.38 -2.85 -45.33
C MET A 1 10.38 -3.13 -43.83
N LEU A 2 9.68 -4.15 -43.29
CA LEU A 2 9.79 -4.51 -41.86
C LEU A 2 11.24 -4.77 -41.40
N ALA A 3 12.06 -5.41 -42.24
CA ALA A 3 13.49 -5.59 -42.00
C ALA A 3 14.33 -4.29 -42.10
N GLN A 4 13.84 -3.26 -42.81
CA GLN A 4 14.48 -1.93 -42.89
C GLN A 4 14.11 -1.06 -41.69
N LEU A 5 12.88 -1.20 -41.16
CA LEU A 5 12.40 -0.55 -39.94
C LEU A 5 13.08 -1.04 -38.66
N ARG A 6 13.66 -2.26 -38.66
CA ARG A 6 14.54 -2.73 -37.58
C ARG A 6 15.78 -1.86 -37.37
N GLY A 7 16.19 -1.06 -38.36
CA GLY A 7 17.27 -0.08 -38.21
C GLY A 7 16.89 1.18 -37.40
N ILE A 8 15.59 1.35 -37.09
CA ILE A 8 15.03 2.44 -36.28
C ILE A 8 14.77 1.96 -34.83
N GLU A 9 14.69 0.64 -34.59
CA GLU A 9 14.54 0.06 -33.26
C GLU A 9 15.68 0.51 -32.33
N GLY A 10 15.32 1.04 -31.15
CA GLY A 10 16.27 1.43 -30.11
C GLY A 10 16.78 2.88 -30.15
N LYS A 11 16.35 3.70 -31.12
CA LYS A 11 16.69 5.14 -31.18
C LYS A 11 15.62 6.01 -30.50
N VAL A 12 16.06 7.02 -29.74
CA VAL A 12 15.20 8.00 -29.06
C VAL A 12 15.22 9.32 -29.83
N TYR A 13 14.04 9.80 -30.25
CA TYR A 13 13.88 11.06 -30.98
C TYR A 13 13.22 12.11 -30.09
N TRP A 14 13.77 13.33 -30.08
CA TRP A 14 13.34 14.40 -29.17
C TRP A 14 12.40 15.41 -29.83
N SER A 15 12.27 15.38 -31.16
CA SER A 15 11.32 16.18 -31.93
C SER A 15 10.72 15.40 -33.10
N ALA A 16 9.53 15.84 -33.56
CA ALA A 16 8.87 15.25 -34.72
C ALA A 16 9.71 15.38 -36.01
N GLU A 17 10.50 16.45 -36.12
CA GLU A 17 11.42 16.68 -37.24
C GLU A 17 12.57 15.68 -37.27
N GLN A 18 13.15 15.34 -36.11
CA GLN A 18 14.18 14.30 -36.02
C GLN A 18 13.65 12.92 -36.42
N PHE A 19 12.44 12.58 -35.99
CA PHE A 19 11.81 11.32 -36.37
C PHE A 19 11.49 11.26 -37.87
N ARG A 20 11.05 12.40 -38.45
CA ARG A 20 10.80 12.55 -39.89
C ARG A 20 12.08 12.34 -40.71
N GLU A 21 13.18 13.01 -40.36
CA GLU A 21 14.46 12.87 -41.08
C GLU A 21 14.96 11.43 -41.10
N GLU A 22 14.82 10.70 -40.00
CA GLU A 22 15.25 9.30 -39.93
C GLU A 22 14.31 8.35 -40.71
N LEU A 23 13.00 8.62 -40.67
CA LEU A 23 12.00 7.92 -41.49
C LEU A 23 12.27 8.13 -42.98
N GLU A 24 12.57 9.36 -43.39
CA GLU A 24 12.95 9.72 -44.75
C GLU A 24 14.27 9.04 -45.16
N HIS A 25 15.22 8.90 -44.25
CA HIS A 25 16.49 8.23 -44.49
C HIS A 25 16.33 6.71 -44.72
N VAL A 26 15.43 6.05 -43.98
CA VAL A 26 15.26 4.59 -44.04
C VAL A 26 14.27 4.14 -45.11
N LEU A 27 13.22 4.92 -45.36
CA LEU A 27 12.12 4.55 -46.28
C LEU A 27 12.11 5.41 -47.55
N GLY A 28 12.90 6.48 -47.63
CA GLY A 28 12.84 7.46 -48.70
C GLY A 28 11.71 8.49 -48.50
N LYS A 29 11.93 9.71 -49.00
CA LYS A 29 11.05 10.88 -48.77
C LYS A 29 9.57 10.64 -49.11
N GLU A 30 9.28 9.92 -50.19
CA GLU A 30 7.90 9.70 -50.64
C GLU A 30 7.12 8.74 -49.73
N GLN A 31 7.76 7.67 -49.24
CA GLN A 31 7.12 6.72 -48.33
C GLN A 31 7.05 7.25 -46.89
N ALA A 32 8.07 8.00 -46.46
CA ALA A 32 8.06 8.70 -45.17
C ALA A 32 6.92 9.73 -45.07
N GLY A 33 6.69 10.54 -46.11
CA GLY A 33 5.57 11.50 -46.13
C GLY A 33 4.18 10.85 -46.09
N LYS A 34 4.02 9.65 -46.70
CA LYS A 34 2.78 8.86 -46.61
C LYS A 34 2.55 8.28 -45.22
N VAL A 35 3.61 7.89 -44.52
CA VAL A 35 3.54 7.36 -43.16
C VAL A 35 3.29 8.49 -42.15
N GLU A 36 3.97 9.63 -42.30
CA GLU A 36 3.84 10.78 -41.43
C GLU A 36 2.47 11.48 -41.54
N SER A 37 1.95 11.69 -42.75
CA SER A 37 0.61 12.28 -42.94
C SER A 37 -0.49 11.41 -42.30
N LYS A 38 -0.32 10.08 -42.32
CA LYS A 38 -1.23 9.14 -41.64
C LYS A 38 -1.01 9.08 -40.13
N LEU A 39 0.23 9.18 -39.64
CA LEU A 39 0.56 9.28 -38.20
C LEU A 39 0.04 10.57 -37.58
N THR A 40 0.15 11.70 -38.29
CA THR A 40 -0.35 13.00 -37.85
C THR A 40 -1.88 12.98 -37.77
N LEU A 41 -2.56 12.30 -38.69
CA LEU A 41 -4.01 12.08 -38.66
C LEU A 41 -4.45 11.14 -37.53
N ALA A 42 -3.65 10.10 -37.25
CA ALA A 42 -3.89 9.16 -36.15
C ALA A 42 -3.71 9.87 -34.79
N ALA A 43 -2.59 10.59 -34.61
CA ALA A 43 -2.30 11.37 -33.41
C ALA A 43 -3.33 12.50 -33.19
N ALA A 44 -3.76 13.19 -34.26
CA ALA A 44 -4.82 14.20 -34.18
C ALA A 44 -6.19 13.60 -33.81
N ARG A 45 -6.46 12.32 -34.13
CA ARG A 45 -7.65 11.59 -33.66
C ARG A 45 -7.54 11.22 -32.18
N THR A 46 -6.38 10.74 -31.72
CA THR A 46 -6.15 10.40 -30.30
C THR A 46 -6.18 11.63 -29.39
N VAL A 47 -5.72 12.78 -29.88
CA VAL A 47 -5.69 14.04 -29.12
C VAL A 47 -7.06 14.73 -29.05
N ARG A 48 -7.94 14.54 -30.06
CA ARG A 48 -9.24 15.22 -30.11
C ARG A 48 -10.29 14.66 -29.14
N ASP A 49 -10.17 13.38 -28.75
CA ASP A 49 -11.13 12.73 -27.86
C ASP A 49 -10.69 12.64 -26.39
N GLY A 50 -9.53 13.19 -26.01
CA GLY A 50 -9.19 13.68 -24.66
C GLY A 50 -9.37 12.75 -23.44
N GLY A 51 -9.74 11.48 -23.62
CA GLY A 51 -10.17 10.61 -22.53
C GLY A 51 -9.79 9.16 -22.79
N GLN A 52 -8.65 8.74 -22.26
CA GLN A 52 -8.38 7.31 -22.07
C GLN A 52 -9.37 6.76 -21.04
N ALA A 53 -10.39 6.07 -21.54
CA ALA A 53 -11.49 5.49 -20.79
C ALA A 53 -11.37 3.96 -20.83
N ILE A 54 -11.12 3.33 -19.68
CA ILE A 54 -11.22 1.87 -19.58
C ILE A 54 -12.70 1.49 -19.41
N LEU A 55 -13.22 0.63 -20.29
CA LEU A 55 -14.60 0.13 -20.27
C LEU A 55 -14.71 -1.07 -19.31
N PHE A 56 -15.60 -0.99 -18.33
CA PHE A 56 -15.94 -2.09 -17.42
C PHE A 56 -17.23 -2.80 -17.88
N PRO A 57 -17.31 -4.15 -17.87
CA PRO A 57 -18.58 -4.85 -18.11
C PRO A 57 -19.57 -4.59 -16.95
N PRO A 58 -20.88 -4.52 -17.22
CA PRO A 58 -21.88 -4.27 -16.17
C PRO A 58 -22.02 -5.47 -15.22
N GLU A 59 -22.36 -5.18 -13.95
CA GLU A 59 -22.59 -6.17 -12.89
C GLU A 59 -23.66 -7.22 -13.27
N PRO A 60 -23.54 -8.47 -12.81
CA PRO A 60 -24.58 -9.48 -12.99
C PRO A 60 -25.72 -9.20 -12.00
N GLY A 61 -26.78 -8.52 -12.46
CA GLY A 61 -27.96 -8.35 -11.59
C GLY A 61 -29.08 -7.43 -12.06
N ASN A 62 -28.88 -6.57 -13.05
CA ASN A 62 -29.96 -5.69 -13.54
C ASN A 62 -30.11 -5.80 -15.06
N HIS A 63 -30.86 -6.81 -15.50
CA HIS A 63 -31.46 -6.83 -16.83
C HIS A 63 -32.85 -6.19 -16.75
N PRO A 64 -33.09 -4.98 -17.30
CA PRO A 64 -34.41 -4.63 -17.77
C PRO A 64 -34.56 -5.22 -19.17
N HIS A 65 -35.29 -6.34 -19.23
CA HIS A 65 -36.02 -6.90 -20.37
C HIS A 65 -35.38 -6.88 -21.77
N GLY A 66 -35.04 -8.08 -22.24
CA GLY A 66 -35.17 -8.49 -23.64
C GLY A 66 -34.08 -7.98 -24.60
N VAL A 67 -33.02 -8.77 -24.80
CA VAL A 67 -32.68 -9.47 -26.05
C VAL A 67 -31.47 -10.37 -25.72
N GLY A 68 -31.75 -11.58 -25.21
CA GLY A 68 -30.88 -12.74 -25.41
C GLY A 68 -31.44 -13.54 -26.59
N PRO A 69 -30.63 -14.27 -27.38
CA PRO A 69 -31.15 -15.07 -28.46
C PRO A 69 -31.98 -16.25 -27.93
N ASP A 70 -33.05 -16.55 -28.63
CA ASP A 70 -33.98 -17.65 -28.40
C ASP A 70 -33.27 -19.00 -28.62
N PRO A 71 -33.22 -19.91 -27.63
CA PRO A 71 -32.48 -21.17 -27.75
C PRO A 71 -33.05 -22.13 -28.80
N GLU A 72 -34.29 -21.93 -29.27
CA GLU A 72 -34.95 -22.80 -30.26
C GLU A 72 -34.49 -22.56 -31.71
N LYS A 73 -33.62 -21.56 -31.98
CA LYS A 73 -33.06 -21.31 -33.33
C LYS A 73 -31.66 -21.90 -33.53
N LEU A 74 -31.29 -22.92 -32.75
CA LEU A 74 -29.98 -23.58 -32.78
C LEU A 74 -29.93 -24.85 -33.64
N GLU A 75 -30.83 -25.01 -34.60
CA GLU A 75 -30.75 -26.05 -35.62
C GLU A 75 -30.45 -25.42 -36.98
N ASP A 76 -29.16 -25.26 -37.29
CA ASP A 76 -28.60 -25.51 -38.63
C ASP A 76 -27.13 -25.02 -38.72
N GLY A 77 -26.22 -25.96 -38.99
CA GLY A 77 -24.98 -25.72 -39.74
C GLY A 77 -23.87 -24.88 -39.11
N TYR A 78 -22.72 -25.52 -38.86
CA TYR A 78 -21.39 -24.94 -38.61
C TYR A 78 -21.15 -23.56 -39.26
N GLY A 79 -20.67 -22.58 -38.47
CA GLY A 79 -20.10 -21.33 -38.96
C GLY A 79 -19.45 -20.51 -37.86
N ASP A 80 -18.12 -20.46 -37.85
CA ASP A 80 -17.30 -19.54 -37.06
C ASP A 80 -17.76 -18.09 -37.26
N GLY A 81 -18.29 -17.47 -36.19
CA GLY A 81 -18.76 -16.10 -36.20
C GLY A 81 -18.74 -15.53 -34.80
N VAL A 82 -17.68 -14.77 -34.48
CA VAL A 82 -17.68 -13.88 -33.31
C VAL A 82 -18.81 -12.88 -33.52
N TYR A 83 -19.84 -12.96 -32.67
CA TYR A 83 -20.87 -11.93 -32.61
C TYR A 83 -20.22 -10.61 -32.20
N VAL A 84 -19.95 -9.75 -33.19
CA VAL A 84 -19.65 -8.34 -32.94
C VAL A 84 -20.92 -7.72 -32.38
N GLY A 85 -20.99 -7.66 -31.05
CA GLY A 85 -22.04 -6.93 -30.35
C GLY A 85 -22.14 -5.53 -30.95
N LYS A 86 -23.36 -5.15 -31.35
CA LYS A 86 -23.73 -3.85 -31.90
C LYS A 86 -22.96 -2.72 -31.21
N LYS A 87 -22.52 -1.72 -32.00
CA LYS A 87 -21.91 -0.46 -31.52
C LYS A 87 -22.46 -0.06 -30.14
N PRO A 88 -21.60 0.16 -29.12
CA PRO A 88 -22.05 0.58 -27.80
C PRO A 88 -23.01 1.77 -27.92
N ARG A 89 -24.17 1.71 -27.27
CA ARG A 89 -25.03 2.90 -27.17
C ARG A 89 -24.27 3.95 -26.35
N PRO A 90 -24.43 5.26 -26.65
CA PRO A 90 -23.97 6.30 -25.73
C PRO A 90 -24.56 6.02 -24.33
N ASN A 91 -23.73 6.02 -23.29
CA ASN A 91 -24.03 5.67 -21.88
C ASN A 91 -24.07 4.19 -21.47
N GLN A 92 -23.64 3.25 -22.33
CA GLN A 92 -23.64 1.82 -21.96
C GLN A 92 -22.44 1.40 -21.08
N TYR A 93 -21.38 2.21 -21.01
CA TYR A 93 -20.20 1.99 -20.18
C TYR A 93 -19.88 3.29 -19.44
N ARG A 94 -19.71 3.23 -18.11
CA ARG A 94 -19.08 4.33 -17.37
C ARG A 94 -17.58 4.23 -17.59
N SER A 95 -16.99 5.26 -18.20
CA SER A 95 -15.55 5.41 -18.30
C SER A 95 -14.99 5.97 -17.00
N MET A 96 -13.95 5.32 -16.46
CA MET A 96 -13.13 5.94 -15.42
C MET A 96 -12.00 6.73 -16.08
N PRO A 97 -11.80 8.01 -15.73
CA PRO A 97 -10.63 8.76 -16.18
C PRO A 97 -9.33 8.06 -15.75
N TYR A 98 -8.35 7.98 -16.64
CA TYR A 98 -7.06 7.31 -16.39
C TYR A 98 -6.35 7.78 -15.11
N TRP A 99 -6.34 9.09 -14.84
CA TRP A 99 -5.72 9.64 -13.63
C TRP A 99 -6.36 9.13 -12.33
N LEU A 100 -7.66 8.82 -12.35
CA LEU A 100 -8.36 8.26 -11.19
C LEU A 100 -7.93 6.80 -10.94
N LEU A 101 -7.62 6.06 -12.00
CA LEU A 101 -7.04 4.71 -11.89
C LEU A 101 -5.61 4.77 -11.33
N VAL A 102 -4.80 5.73 -11.77
CA VAL A 102 -3.46 5.98 -11.21
C VAL A 102 -3.57 6.28 -9.70
N LEU A 103 -4.47 7.18 -9.30
CA LEU A 103 -4.69 7.49 -7.89
C LEU A 103 -5.21 6.29 -7.09
N ALA A 104 -6.13 5.51 -7.65
CA ALA A 104 -6.62 4.30 -7.00
C ALA A 104 -5.50 3.27 -6.80
N GLY A 105 -4.63 3.09 -7.81
CA GLY A 105 -3.46 2.24 -7.73
C GLY A 105 -2.45 2.72 -6.68
N ILE A 106 -2.17 4.03 -6.63
CA ILE A 106 -1.33 4.64 -5.57
C ILE A 106 -1.96 4.41 -4.20
N GLY A 107 -3.27 4.60 -4.05
CA GLY A 107 -3.98 4.40 -2.79
C GLY A 107 -3.88 2.96 -2.27
N ILE A 108 -4.07 1.97 -3.15
CA ILE A 108 -3.86 0.54 -2.81
C ILE A 108 -2.40 0.32 -2.41
N PHE A 109 -1.45 0.85 -3.19
CA PHE A 109 -0.03 0.67 -2.94
C PHE A 109 0.42 1.31 -1.61
N LEU A 110 -0.11 2.47 -1.21
CA LEU A 110 0.18 3.08 0.09
C LEU A 110 -0.18 2.17 1.27
N GLY A 111 -1.26 1.38 1.15
CA GLY A 111 -1.59 0.33 2.12
C GLY A 111 -0.52 -0.77 2.16
N CYS A 112 0.00 -1.18 1.00
CA CYS A 112 1.08 -2.15 0.89
C CYS A 112 2.40 -1.61 1.50
N VAL A 113 2.72 -0.33 1.29
CA VAL A 113 3.93 0.32 1.82
C VAL A 113 4.02 0.18 3.33
N GLY A 114 2.92 0.46 4.05
CA GLY A 114 2.89 0.33 5.51
C GLY A 114 3.05 -1.12 5.98
N LYS A 115 2.34 -2.08 5.37
CA LYS A 115 2.37 -3.49 5.79
C LYS A 115 3.69 -4.20 5.47
N SER A 116 4.29 -3.93 4.33
CA SER A 116 5.55 -4.54 3.90
C SER A 116 6.80 -3.72 4.28
N ALA A 117 6.64 -2.76 5.21
CA ALA A 117 7.71 -1.91 5.73
C ALA A 117 8.57 -1.27 4.63
N GLN A 118 7.92 -0.74 3.60
CA GLN A 118 8.60 -0.06 2.50
C GLN A 118 8.86 1.41 2.84
N PHE A 119 9.82 2.00 2.16
CA PHE A 119 10.03 3.45 2.19
C PHE A 119 8.74 4.20 1.84
N PRO A 120 8.30 5.18 2.67
CA PRO A 120 8.97 5.76 3.85
C PRO A 120 8.49 5.21 5.22
N LEU A 121 7.68 4.14 5.26
CA LEU A 121 7.03 3.61 6.46
C LEU A 121 7.72 2.37 7.06
N GLN A 122 9.05 2.27 6.95
CA GLN A 122 9.84 1.11 7.39
C GLN A 122 10.20 1.08 8.89
N VAL A 123 10.03 2.20 9.60
CA VAL A 123 10.57 2.43 10.96
C VAL A 123 10.09 1.42 12.01
N TRP A 124 8.87 0.92 11.88
CA TRP A 124 8.25 0.05 12.89
C TRP A 124 8.83 -1.38 12.93
N LEU A 125 9.40 -1.86 11.81
CA LEU A 125 9.75 -3.28 11.67
C LEU A 125 10.95 -3.70 12.55
N PRO A 126 12.04 -2.91 12.66
CA PRO A 126 13.12 -3.19 13.60
C PRO A 126 12.67 -3.15 15.07
N ASP A 127 11.76 -2.24 15.43
CA ASP A 127 11.27 -2.10 16.80
C ASP A 127 10.33 -3.26 17.19
N ALA A 128 9.67 -3.90 16.21
CA ALA A 128 8.92 -5.13 16.43
C ALA A 128 9.79 -6.31 16.92
N MET A 129 11.13 -6.19 16.86
CA MET A 129 12.06 -7.19 17.40
C MET A 129 12.13 -7.23 18.91
N GLU A 130 11.54 -6.27 19.63
CA GLU A 130 11.38 -6.36 21.08
C GLU A 130 10.43 -7.52 21.47
N GLY A 131 9.61 -8.00 20.53
CA GLY A 131 8.71 -9.12 20.73
C GLY A 131 9.40 -10.50 20.86
N PRO A 132 8.66 -11.53 21.30
CA PRO A 132 9.15 -12.91 21.39
C PRO A 132 9.55 -13.46 20.03
N THR A 133 10.65 -14.20 19.97
CA THR A 133 11.22 -14.67 18.69
C THR A 133 10.29 -15.54 17.84
N PRO A 134 9.45 -16.45 18.38
CA PRO A 134 8.47 -17.18 17.57
C PRO A 134 7.46 -16.26 16.88
N VAL A 135 7.09 -15.15 17.52
CA VAL A 135 6.21 -14.14 16.94
C VAL A 135 6.93 -13.40 15.81
N SER A 136 8.19 -13.02 16.01
CA SER A 136 9.02 -12.43 14.96
C SER A 136 9.16 -13.37 13.75
N ALA A 137 9.35 -14.67 13.96
CA ALA A 137 9.39 -15.64 12.86
C ALA A 137 8.09 -15.65 12.05
N LEU A 138 6.93 -15.68 12.71
CA LEU A 138 5.63 -15.69 12.02
C LEU A 138 5.35 -14.37 11.27
N ILE A 139 5.55 -13.22 11.93
CA ILE A 139 5.24 -11.88 11.41
C ILE A 139 6.13 -11.54 10.21
N HIS A 140 7.42 -11.90 10.26
CA HIS A 140 8.41 -11.46 9.28
C HIS A 140 8.63 -12.47 8.14
N ALA A 141 8.17 -13.71 8.30
CA ALA A 141 8.27 -14.73 7.26
C ALA A 141 6.97 -14.92 6.48
N ALA A 142 5.81 -14.96 7.15
CA ALA A 142 4.58 -15.48 6.54
C ALA A 142 3.39 -14.51 6.53
N THR A 143 3.18 -13.71 7.57
CA THR A 143 1.88 -13.01 7.73
C THR A 143 1.96 -11.51 7.44
N MET A 144 2.47 -10.73 8.39
CA MET A 144 2.27 -9.27 8.39
C MET A 144 2.94 -8.58 7.20
N VAL A 145 4.21 -8.91 6.98
CA VAL A 145 5.00 -8.23 5.94
C VAL A 145 4.77 -8.80 4.54
N ALA A 146 4.42 -10.08 4.46
CA ALA A 146 4.08 -10.76 3.22
C ALA A 146 2.75 -10.27 2.65
N ALA A 147 1.81 -9.86 3.50
CA ALA A 147 0.51 -9.36 3.08
C ALA A 147 0.59 -8.16 2.11
N GLY A 148 1.56 -7.26 2.30
CA GLY A 148 1.76 -6.13 1.39
C GLY A 148 2.20 -6.56 -0.01
N VAL A 149 3.19 -7.46 -0.10
CA VAL A 149 3.67 -8.01 -1.38
C VAL A 149 2.58 -8.86 -2.06
N TYR A 150 1.88 -9.68 -1.29
CA TYR A 150 0.75 -10.48 -1.77
C TYR A 150 -0.36 -9.59 -2.35
N LEU A 151 -0.74 -8.51 -1.66
CA LEU A 151 -1.77 -7.59 -2.15
C LEU A 151 -1.33 -6.93 -3.45
N VAL A 152 -0.06 -6.54 -3.62
CA VAL A 152 0.45 -6.06 -4.91
C VAL A 152 0.33 -7.14 -5.99
N GLY A 153 0.74 -8.38 -5.70
CA GLY A 153 0.60 -9.49 -6.64
C GLY A 153 -0.84 -9.79 -7.04
N ARG A 154 -1.81 -9.61 -6.14
CA ARG A 154 -3.24 -9.84 -6.39
C ARG A 154 -3.92 -8.68 -7.09
N ALA A 155 -3.59 -7.45 -6.71
CA ALA A 155 -4.07 -6.23 -7.33
C ALA A 155 -3.31 -5.89 -8.61
N TYR A 156 -2.37 -6.73 -9.05
CA TYR A 156 -1.47 -6.48 -10.18
C TYR A 156 -2.18 -5.99 -11.46
N PRO A 157 -3.33 -6.57 -11.89
CA PRO A 157 -4.05 -6.10 -13.08
C PRO A 157 -4.65 -4.70 -12.95
N LEU A 158 -4.74 -4.15 -11.74
CA LEU A 158 -5.28 -2.82 -11.45
C LEU A 158 -4.22 -1.71 -11.54
N PHE A 159 -2.93 -2.06 -11.49
CA PHE A 159 -1.86 -1.07 -11.50
C PHE A 159 -1.54 -0.60 -12.91
N THR A 160 -1.50 0.73 -13.08
CA THR A 160 -1.00 1.34 -14.32
C THR A 160 0.53 1.28 -14.36
N PRO A 161 1.17 1.48 -15.54
CA PRO A 161 2.62 1.48 -15.66
C PRO A 161 3.33 2.48 -14.73
N GLU A 162 2.73 3.66 -14.48
CA GLU A 162 3.29 4.67 -13.58
C GLU A 162 3.27 4.19 -12.13
N VAL A 163 2.21 3.47 -11.73
CA VAL A 163 2.12 2.86 -10.40
C VAL A 163 3.14 1.74 -10.27
N LEU A 164 3.28 0.86 -11.27
CA LEU A 164 4.30 -0.20 -11.26
C LEU A 164 5.72 0.39 -11.16
N LEU A 165 6.01 1.48 -11.89
CA LEU A 165 7.29 2.19 -11.79
C LEU A 165 7.53 2.78 -10.41
N LEU A 166 6.50 3.38 -9.80
CA LEU A 166 6.56 3.84 -8.41
C LEU A 166 6.87 2.69 -7.45
N ILE A 167 6.21 1.53 -7.61
CA ILE A 167 6.48 0.31 -6.84
C ILE A 167 7.94 -0.11 -7.01
N ALA A 168 8.47 -0.09 -8.24
CA ALA A 168 9.85 -0.47 -8.52
C ALA A 168 10.88 0.42 -7.81
N TYR A 169 10.66 1.74 -7.86
CA TYR A 169 11.54 2.71 -7.20
C TYR A 169 11.46 2.63 -5.69
N VAL A 170 10.25 2.56 -5.13
CA VAL A 170 10.07 2.41 -3.68
C VAL A 170 10.72 1.13 -3.18
N GLY A 171 10.56 0.01 -3.89
CA GLY A 171 11.24 -1.25 -3.57
C GLY A 171 12.76 -1.12 -3.61
N THR A 172 13.30 -0.45 -4.63
CA THR A 172 14.74 -0.23 -4.81
C THR A 172 15.36 0.66 -3.74
N ILE A 173 14.67 1.72 -3.31
CA ILE A 173 15.11 2.56 -2.19
C ILE A 173 15.09 1.75 -0.89
N THR A 174 13.98 1.05 -0.66
CA THR A 174 13.78 0.22 0.54
C THR A 174 14.88 -0.81 0.69
N LEU A 175 15.19 -1.56 -0.38
CA LEU A 175 16.17 -2.64 -0.30
C LEU A 175 17.58 -2.15 0.03
N PHE A 176 17.96 -0.99 -0.49
CA PHE A 176 19.28 -0.42 -0.30
C PHE A 176 19.45 0.21 1.09
N VAL A 177 18.48 1.02 1.52
CA VAL A 177 18.48 1.65 2.85
C VAL A 177 18.56 0.56 3.92
N ALA A 178 17.72 -0.46 3.84
CA ALA A 178 17.71 -1.52 4.84
C ALA A 178 19.00 -2.34 4.87
N ALA A 179 19.55 -2.70 3.70
CA ALA A 179 20.77 -3.47 3.61
C ALA A 179 21.99 -2.73 4.18
N THR A 180 22.10 -1.43 3.92
CA THR A 180 23.20 -0.61 4.46
C THR A 180 23.10 -0.46 5.97
N VAL A 181 21.90 -0.31 6.53
CA VAL A 181 21.71 -0.26 7.99
C VAL A 181 22.06 -1.61 8.63
N ALA A 182 21.69 -2.74 8.02
CA ALA A 182 21.98 -4.08 8.54
C ALA A 182 23.48 -4.37 8.74
N ILE A 183 24.37 -3.72 7.97
CA ILE A 183 25.82 -3.85 8.09
C ILE A 183 26.33 -3.51 9.49
N VAL A 184 25.74 -2.49 10.13
CA VAL A 184 26.23 -1.96 11.40
C VAL A 184 25.45 -2.44 12.62
N GLN A 185 24.30 -3.08 12.44
CA GLN A 185 23.49 -3.60 13.55
C GLN A 185 24.22 -4.71 14.31
N THR A 186 24.12 -4.72 15.64
CA THR A 186 24.79 -5.69 16.53
C THR A 186 23.83 -6.72 17.13
N ASP A 187 22.57 -6.36 17.29
CA ASP A 187 21.48 -7.25 17.70
C ASP A 187 21.14 -8.25 16.56
N ILE A 188 21.17 -9.54 16.90
CA ILE A 188 20.95 -10.63 15.95
C ILE A 188 19.56 -10.58 15.29
N LYS A 189 18.51 -10.21 16.04
CA LYS A 189 17.14 -10.09 15.53
C LYS A 189 16.99 -8.84 14.67
N LYS A 190 17.60 -7.71 15.04
CA LYS A 190 17.53 -6.46 14.25
C LYS A 190 18.23 -6.61 12.90
N VAL A 191 19.37 -7.30 12.82
CA VAL A 191 20.00 -7.64 11.53
C VAL A 191 19.03 -8.42 10.65
N LEU A 192 18.33 -9.43 11.21
CA LEU A 192 17.34 -10.20 10.47
C LEU A 192 16.11 -9.34 10.10
N ALA A 193 15.65 -8.41 10.93
CA ALA A 193 14.54 -7.53 10.59
C ALA A 193 14.89 -6.63 9.40
N TYR A 194 16.06 -6.00 9.39
CA TYR A 194 16.50 -5.21 8.24
C TYR A 194 16.74 -6.07 7.00
N SER A 195 17.19 -7.32 7.16
CA SER A 195 17.27 -8.24 6.03
C SER A 195 15.89 -8.53 5.43
N THR A 196 14.84 -8.64 6.26
CA THR A 196 13.45 -8.76 5.81
C THR A 196 13.02 -7.53 5.02
N VAL A 197 13.21 -6.32 5.56
CA VAL A 197 12.89 -5.07 4.83
C VAL A 197 13.57 -5.07 3.46
N SER A 198 14.84 -5.49 3.43
CA SER A 198 15.61 -5.55 2.19
C SER A 198 15.05 -6.54 1.17
N GLN A 199 14.74 -7.77 1.59
CA GLN A 199 14.18 -8.79 0.70
C GLN A 199 12.77 -8.44 0.20
N LEU A 200 11.94 -7.80 1.03
CA LEU A 200 10.63 -7.30 0.58
C LEU A 200 10.80 -6.17 -0.45
N GLY A 201 11.77 -5.29 -0.26
CA GLY A 201 12.12 -4.28 -1.26
C GLY A 201 12.53 -4.90 -2.60
N PHE A 202 13.31 -6.00 -2.56
CA PHE A 202 13.59 -6.81 -3.75
C PHE A 202 12.29 -7.31 -4.41
N MET A 203 11.36 -7.89 -3.63
CA MET A 203 10.09 -8.42 -4.16
C MET A 203 9.26 -7.31 -4.81
N MET A 204 9.14 -6.16 -4.15
CA MET A 204 8.43 -5.00 -4.68
C MET A 204 9.10 -4.46 -5.94
N MET A 205 10.43 -4.40 -5.98
CA MET A 205 11.17 -4.03 -7.18
C MET A 205 10.84 -4.97 -8.34
N ALA A 206 10.93 -6.29 -8.12
CA ALA A 206 10.64 -7.30 -9.13
C ALA A 206 9.20 -7.18 -9.66
N LEU A 207 8.21 -7.05 -8.77
CA LEU A 207 6.81 -6.82 -9.16
C LEU A 207 6.69 -5.52 -9.97
N GLY A 208 7.35 -4.44 -9.54
CA GLY A 208 7.30 -3.14 -10.19
C GLY A 208 7.97 -3.08 -11.57
N VAL A 209 8.94 -3.95 -11.89
CA VAL A 209 9.58 -4.02 -13.21
C VAL A 209 8.93 -5.03 -14.16
N GLY A 210 7.87 -5.71 -13.73
CA GLY A 210 7.15 -6.70 -14.55
C GLY A 210 7.34 -8.16 -14.14
N GLY A 211 8.22 -8.45 -13.20
CA GLY A 211 8.53 -9.80 -12.72
C GLY A 211 7.52 -10.32 -11.69
N TRP A 212 6.26 -10.47 -12.10
CA TRP A 212 5.17 -10.91 -11.20
C TRP A 212 5.46 -12.27 -10.55
N ALA A 213 5.79 -13.28 -11.37
CA ALA A 213 6.10 -14.62 -10.90
C ALA A 213 7.39 -14.62 -10.05
N ALA A 214 8.43 -13.90 -10.48
CA ALA A 214 9.69 -13.79 -9.74
C ALA A 214 9.49 -13.19 -8.33
N GLY A 215 8.70 -12.13 -8.21
CA GLY A 215 8.39 -11.50 -6.92
C GLY A 215 7.63 -12.43 -5.96
N LEU A 216 6.59 -13.12 -6.45
CA LEU A 216 5.81 -14.07 -5.64
C LEU A 216 6.55 -15.38 -5.35
N PHE A 217 7.38 -15.84 -6.29
CA PHE A 217 8.26 -16.97 -6.09
C PHE A 217 9.26 -16.70 -4.96
N HIS A 218 9.88 -15.51 -4.97
CA HIS A 218 10.76 -15.12 -3.88
C HIS A 218 10.01 -15.00 -2.55
N LEU A 219 8.77 -14.51 -2.55
CA LEU A 219 7.93 -14.45 -1.34
C LEU A 219 7.78 -15.81 -0.66
N ILE A 220 7.54 -16.88 -1.43
CA ILE A 220 7.40 -18.24 -0.91
C ILE A 220 8.74 -18.77 -0.38
N THR A 221 9.80 -18.70 -1.18
CA THR A 221 11.13 -19.18 -0.76
C THR A 221 11.62 -18.45 0.50
N HIS A 222 11.39 -17.13 0.58
CA HIS A 222 11.69 -16.28 1.71
C HIS A 222 11.00 -16.69 3.00
N ALA A 223 9.73 -17.13 2.93
CA ALA A 223 9.03 -17.61 4.11
C ALA A 223 9.79 -18.75 4.81
N PHE A 224 10.34 -19.71 4.05
CA PHE A 224 11.09 -20.83 4.60
C PHE A 224 12.42 -20.39 5.22
N PHE A 225 13.28 -19.73 4.44
CA PHE A 225 14.62 -19.40 4.94
C PHE A 225 14.61 -18.30 6.01
N LYS A 226 13.59 -17.42 6.04
CA LYS A 226 13.47 -16.43 7.13
C LYS A 226 12.87 -16.99 8.40
N ALA A 227 11.86 -17.86 8.30
CA ALA A 227 11.38 -18.57 9.48
C ALA A 227 12.52 -19.36 10.12
N LEU A 228 13.35 -20.02 9.30
CA LEU A 228 14.56 -20.70 9.73
C LEU A 228 15.54 -19.77 10.45
N LEU A 229 15.88 -18.62 9.85
CA LEU A 229 16.83 -17.67 10.43
C LEU A 229 16.31 -17.06 11.74
N PHE A 230 15.04 -16.67 11.81
CA PHE A 230 14.45 -16.11 13.03
C PHE A 230 14.35 -17.16 14.14
N LEU A 231 13.82 -18.35 13.86
CA LEU A 231 13.77 -19.42 14.86
C LEU A 231 15.18 -19.88 15.28
N GLY A 232 16.12 -19.89 14.34
CA GLY A 232 17.54 -20.18 14.61
C GLY A 232 18.16 -19.14 15.55
N SER A 233 17.92 -17.85 15.31
CA SER A 233 18.32 -16.79 16.26
C SER A 233 17.63 -16.95 17.62
N GLY A 234 16.39 -17.40 17.66
CA GLY A 234 15.66 -17.70 18.90
C GLY A 234 16.30 -18.85 19.69
N SER A 235 16.77 -19.89 18.99
CA SER A 235 17.56 -20.96 19.58
C SER A 235 18.86 -20.41 20.18
N VAL A 236 19.61 -19.58 19.44
CA VAL A 236 20.85 -18.94 19.94
C VAL A 236 20.58 -18.12 21.20
N ILE A 237 19.56 -17.25 21.17
CA ILE A 237 19.19 -16.38 22.30
C ILE A 237 18.79 -17.23 23.52
N HIS A 238 18.03 -18.30 23.31
CA HIS A 238 17.65 -19.20 24.40
C HIS A 238 18.86 -19.92 25.00
N GLY A 239 19.73 -20.49 24.16
CA GLY A 239 20.95 -21.16 24.59
C GLY A 239 21.94 -20.22 25.28
N CYS A 240 21.95 -18.93 24.93
CA CYS A 240 22.83 -17.91 25.52
C CYS A 240 22.19 -17.12 26.68
N HIS A 241 21.20 -17.69 27.38
CA HIS A 241 20.53 -17.05 28.52
C HIS A 241 19.95 -15.65 28.24
N HIS A 242 19.25 -15.51 27.11
CA HIS A 242 18.61 -14.28 26.64
C HIS A 242 19.56 -13.18 26.13
N GLU A 243 20.84 -13.48 25.90
CA GLU A 243 21.74 -12.55 25.23
C GLU A 243 21.42 -12.44 23.72
N GLN A 244 21.31 -11.20 23.22
CA GLN A 244 20.92 -10.89 21.83
C GLN A 244 22.03 -10.19 21.04
N GLU A 245 23.00 -9.60 21.73
CA GLU A 245 24.08 -8.84 21.11
C GLU A 245 25.19 -9.76 20.60
N MET A 246 25.39 -9.77 19.27
CA MET A 246 26.44 -10.58 18.64
C MET A 246 27.85 -10.19 19.08
N THR A 247 28.04 -8.98 19.60
CA THR A 247 29.34 -8.51 20.13
C THR A 247 29.76 -9.23 21.41
N LYS A 248 28.83 -9.92 22.09
CA LYS A 248 29.12 -10.77 23.26
C LYS A 248 29.18 -12.25 22.92
N MET A 249 28.79 -12.63 21.70
CA MET A 249 28.80 -14.00 21.22
C MET A 249 30.14 -14.36 20.54
N GLY A 250 30.31 -15.63 20.18
CA GLY A 250 31.47 -16.14 19.46
C GLY A 250 31.77 -17.59 19.81
N GLY A 251 32.28 -18.36 18.85
CA GLY A 251 32.68 -19.76 19.06
C GLY A 251 31.55 -20.75 19.34
N LEU A 252 30.28 -20.35 19.21
CA LEU A 252 29.11 -21.17 19.59
C LEU A 252 28.93 -22.42 18.71
N TYR A 253 29.63 -22.56 17.58
CA TYR A 253 29.53 -23.73 16.71
C TYR A 253 29.76 -25.06 17.46
N SER A 254 30.71 -25.10 18.40
CA SER A 254 31.00 -26.32 19.17
C SER A 254 29.92 -26.67 20.19
N ARG A 255 29.13 -25.69 20.63
CA ARG A 255 28.08 -25.82 21.66
C ARG A 255 26.70 -26.09 21.08
N MET A 256 26.40 -25.53 19.90
CA MET A 256 25.08 -25.57 19.26
C MET A 256 25.18 -25.93 17.78
N LYS A 257 25.67 -27.14 17.48
CA LYS A 257 25.98 -27.59 16.11
C LYS A 257 24.76 -27.62 15.19
N ILE A 258 23.61 -28.07 15.70
CA ILE A 258 22.39 -28.21 14.88
C ILE A 258 21.88 -26.81 14.54
N THR A 259 21.80 -25.92 15.53
CA THR A 259 21.41 -24.52 15.31
C THR A 259 22.38 -23.83 14.36
N ALA A 260 23.69 -24.01 14.51
CA ALA A 260 24.69 -23.38 13.65
C ALA A 260 24.58 -23.83 12.18
N ILE A 261 24.43 -25.13 11.92
CA ILE A 261 24.34 -25.69 10.56
C ILE A 261 23.01 -25.30 9.91
N THR A 262 21.89 -25.43 10.63
CA THR A 262 20.58 -25.06 10.11
C THR A 262 20.48 -23.56 9.81
N MET A 263 21.03 -22.72 10.68
CA MET A 263 21.11 -21.28 10.43
C MET A 263 22.05 -20.95 9.26
N LEU A 264 23.16 -21.68 9.08
CA LEU A 264 24.04 -21.53 7.91
C LEU A 264 23.30 -21.85 6.61
N MET A 265 22.48 -22.91 6.57
CA MET A 265 21.64 -23.23 5.41
C MET A 265 20.67 -22.07 5.07
N GLY A 266 20.11 -21.42 6.09
CA GLY A 266 19.31 -20.20 5.90
C GLY A 266 20.12 -19.02 5.34
N VAL A 267 21.34 -18.81 5.83
CA VAL A 267 22.28 -17.78 5.35
C VAL A 267 22.69 -18.00 3.90
N LEU A 268 22.98 -19.25 3.52
CA LEU A 268 23.30 -19.63 2.14
C LEU A 268 22.10 -19.42 1.22
N SER A 269 20.90 -19.77 1.68
CA SER A 269 19.67 -19.56 0.92
C SER A 269 19.39 -18.08 0.67
N ILE A 270 19.35 -17.24 1.71
CA ILE A 270 19.16 -15.79 1.51
C ILE A 270 20.33 -15.14 0.76
N GLY A 271 21.55 -15.69 0.85
CA GLY A 271 22.72 -15.24 0.10
C GLY A 271 22.64 -15.51 -1.41
N GLY A 272 21.74 -16.39 -1.86
CA GLY A 272 21.62 -16.78 -3.27
C GLY A 272 22.67 -17.79 -3.74
N THR A 273 23.17 -18.63 -2.82
CA THR A 273 24.16 -19.67 -3.16
C THR A 273 23.55 -20.73 -4.08
N PRO A 274 24.29 -21.23 -5.11
CA PRO A 274 23.78 -22.26 -6.00
C PRO A 274 23.18 -23.47 -5.28
N LEU A 275 22.13 -24.05 -5.86
CA LEU A 275 21.30 -25.14 -5.31
C LEU A 275 20.37 -24.78 -4.14
N PHE A 276 20.48 -23.60 -3.53
CA PHE A 276 19.54 -23.15 -2.50
C PHE A 276 18.37 -22.36 -3.10
N ALA A 277 17.26 -22.29 -2.37
CA ALA A 277 16.03 -21.67 -2.88
C ALA A 277 16.18 -20.18 -3.27
N GLY A 278 17.05 -19.44 -2.59
CA GLY A 278 17.30 -18.05 -2.94
C GLY A 278 18.10 -17.84 -4.23
N TRP A 279 18.80 -18.85 -4.76
CA TRP A 279 19.52 -18.74 -6.03
C TRP A 279 18.54 -18.54 -7.19
N TYR A 280 17.58 -19.47 -7.33
CA TYR A 280 16.53 -19.42 -8.35
C TYR A 280 15.72 -18.11 -8.26
N SER A 281 15.26 -17.78 -7.06
CA SER A 281 14.35 -16.65 -6.90
C SER A 281 15.03 -15.30 -7.06
N LYS A 282 16.25 -15.09 -6.55
CA LYS A 282 16.99 -13.83 -6.76
C LYS A 282 17.47 -13.67 -8.19
N ASP A 283 17.89 -14.75 -8.82
CA ASP A 283 18.25 -14.75 -10.24
C ASP A 283 17.07 -14.24 -11.08
N ALA A 284 15.88 -14.85 -10.94
CA ALA A 284 14.69 -14.44 -11.68
C ALA A 284 14.37 -12.94 -11.50
N MET A 285 14.46 -12.42 -10.27
CA MET A 285 14.19 -11.01 -9.98
C MET A 285 15.19 -10.06 -10.63
N LEU A 286 16.50 -10.38 -10.57
CA LEU A 286 17.54 -9.58 -11.20
C LEU A 286 17.51 -9.70 -12.72
N ALA A 287 17.13 -10.85 -13.25
CA ALA A 287 16.97 -11.06 -14.68
C ALA A 287 15.82 -10.20 -15.24
N HIS A 288 14.68 -10.12 -14.55
CA HIS A 288 13.60 -9.18 -14.92
C HIS A 288 14.02 -7.72 -14.79
N ALA A 289 14.77 -7.34 -13.75
CA ALA A 289 15.30 -5.99 -13.62
C ALA A 289 16.26 -5.65 -14.77
N LEU A 290 17.10 -6.60 -15.19
CA LEU A 290 18.01 -6.42 -16.32
C LEU A 290 17.27 -6.29 -17.65
N SER A 291 16.26 -7.14 -17.90
CA SER A 291 15.39 -7.02 -19.08
C SER A 291 14.73 -5.64 -19.14
N PHE A 292 14.23 -5.16 -18.00
CA PHE A 292 13.58 -3.86 -17.90
C PHE A 292 14.52 -2.71 -18.27
N VAL A 293 15.74 -2.68 -17.70
CA VAL A 293 16.70 -1.59 -17.98
C VAL A 293 17.33 -1.68 -19.36
N THR A 294 17.37 -2.87 -19.97
CA THR A 294 17.81 -3.04 -21.36
C THR A 294 16.85 -2.33 -22.32
N LEU A 295 15.54 -2.41 -22.05
CA LEU A 295 14.53 -1.65 -22.78
C LEU A 295 14.42 -0.18 -22.36
N ARG A 296 14.76 0.14 -21.11
CA ARG A 296 14.67 1.47 -20.52
C ARG A 296 15.99 1.88 -19.83
N PRO A 297 17.04 2.23 -20.58
CA PRO A 297 18.35 2.54 -20.00
C PRO A 297 18.33 3.70 -18.99
N ALA A 298 17.37 4.63 -19.10
CA ALA A 298 17.18 5.71 -18.15
C ALA A 298 16.92 5.23 -16.71
N HIS A 299 16.42 4.01 -16.54
CA HIS A 299 16.12 3.42 -15.23
C HIS A 299 17.20 2.44 -14.76
N PHE A 300 18.44 2.54 -15.27
CA PHE A 300 19.55 1.62 -14.97
C PHE A 300 19.77 1.33 -13.47
N LEU A 301 19.48 2.29 -12.60
CA LEU A 301 19.58 2.11 -11.14
C LEU A 301 18.65 1.01 -10.59
N LEU A 302 17.53 0.71 -11.25
CA LEU A 302 16.63 -0.39 -10.90
C LEU A 302 17.26 -1.78 -11.08
N PHE A 303 18.41 -1.88 -11.76
CA PHE A 303 19.21 -3.11 -11.82
C PHE A 303 20.49 -3.01 -10.98
N LEU A 304 21.22 -1.90 -11.10
CA LEU A 304 22.51 -1.73 -10.42
C LEU A 304 22.38 -1.77 -8.89
N VAL A 305 21.37 -1.07 -8.34
CA VAL A 305 21.21 -0.97 -6.88
C VAL A 305 20.82 -2.33 -6.26
N PRO A 306 19.84 -3.08 -6.81
CA PRO A 306 19.59 -4.46 -6.38
C PRO A 306 20.81 -5.38 -6.51
N LEU A 307 21.59 -5.27 -7.59
CA LEU A 307 22.80 -6.08 -7.77
C LEU A 307 23.83 -5.83 -6.65
N ILE A 308 24.14 -4.56 -6.36
CA ILE A 308 25.04 -4.19 -5.25
C ILE A 308 24.46 -4.68 -3.91
N THR A 309 23.16 -4.52 -3.72
CA THR A 309 22.46 -4.93 -2.50
C THR A 309 22.48 -6.45 -2.30
N ALA A 310 22.51 -7.25 -3.37
CA ALA A 310 22.69 -8.69 -3.27
C ALA A 310 24.03 -9.05 -2.62
N GLY A 311 25.11 -8.34 -3.01
CA GLY A 311 26.42 -8.47 -2.37
C GLY A 311 26.45 -8.00 -0.91
N ILE A 312 25.82 -6.86 -0.61
CA ILE A 312 25.68 -6.37 0.78
C ILE A 312 24.90 -7.38 1.63
N THR A 313 23.86 -8.01 1.06
CA THR A 313 23.08 -9.06 1.72
C THR A 313 23.91 -10.26 2.10
N ALA A 314 24.71 -10.77 1.16
CA ALA A 314 25.66 -11.85 1.46
C ALA A 314 26.62 -11.42 2.58
N PHE A 315 27.17 -10.20 2.53
CA PHE A 315 28.09 -9.68 3.54
C PHE A 315 27.48 -9.67 4.95
N TYR A 316 26.34 -9.00 5.18
CA TYR A 316 25.80 -8.87 6.54
C TYR A 316 25.24 -10.19 7.08
N MET A 317 24.76 -11.10 6.21
CA MET A 317 24.27 -12.41 6.64
C MET A 317 25.40 -13.33 7.06
N PHE A 318 26.51 -13.36 6.30
CA PHE A 318 27.71 -14.10 6.70
C PHE A 318 28.39 -13.47 7.91
N ARG A 319 28.44 -12.14 8.01
CA ARG A 319 28.89 -11.44 9.22
C ARG A 319 28.12 -11.92 10.45
N LEU A 320 26.79 -11.96 10.37
CA LEU A 320 25.95 -12.42 11.48
C LEU A 320 26.27 -13.85 11.90
N TRP A 321 26.44 -14.76 10.93
CA TRP A 321 26.79 -16.15 11.24
C TRP A 321 28.20 -16.30 11.83
N LEU A 322 29.19 -15.63 11.22
CA LEU A 322 30.59 -15.67 11.67
C LEU A 322 30.75 -15.09 13.07
N MET A 323 30.15 -13.93 13.34
CA MET A 323 30.22 -13.29 14.66
C MET A 323 29.59 -14.15 15.75
N THR A 324 28.52 -14.88 15.43
CA THR A 324 27.77 -15.71 16.39
C THR A 324 28.48 -17.04 16.66
N PHE A 325 28.86 -17.79 15.62
CA PHE A 325 29.27 -19.19 15.77
C PHE A 325 30.77 -19.43 15.68
N THR A 326 31.54 -18.52 15.10
CA THR A 326 32.99 -18.71 14.86
C THR A 326 33.84 -17.78 15.73
N GLY A 327 35.16 -17.93 15.63
CA GLY A 327 36.11 -17.15 16.42
C GLY A 327 36.18 -17.58 17.88
N LYS A 328 36.84 -16.75 18.69
CA LYS A 328 36.95 -16.95 20.14
C LYS A 328 35.68 -16.42 20.83
N PRO A 329 35.25 -17.04 21.94
CA PRO A 329 34.22 -16.47 22.81
C PRO A 329 34.59 -15.05 23.22
N ARG A 330 33.68 -14.09 22.97
CA ARG A 330 33.89 -12.69 23.37
C ARG A 330 33.46 -12.46 24.81
N ASP A 331 32.37 -13.11 25.23
CA ASP A 331 31.98 -13.25 26.62
C ASP A 331 32.09 -14.72 27.04
N GLN A 332 33.00 -14.99 27.98
CA GLN A 332 33.28 -16.35 28.44
C GLN A 332 32.12 -16.92 29.27
N HIS A 333 31.43 -16.09 30.05
CA HIS A 333 30.31 -16.52 30.88
C HIS A 333 29.14 -16.99 30.01
N VAL A 334 28.83 -16.25 28.94
CA VAL A 334 27.79 -16.63 27.96
C VAL A 334 28.14 -17.95 27.28
N TYR A 335 29.40 -18.12 26.86
CA TYR A 335 29.85 -19.33 26.17
C TYR A 335 29.81 -20.59 27.04
N GLU A 336 30.26 -20.49 28.29
CA GLU A 336 30.32 -21.63 29.22
C GLU A 336 28.95 -22.18 29.58
N HIS A 337 27.93 -21.32 29.61
CA HIS A 337 26.56 -21.72 29.87
C HIS A 337 25.77 -22.02 28.58
N ALA A 338 26.33 -21.70 27.41
CA ALA A 338 25.68 -21.98 26.13
C ALA A 338 25.47 -23.47 25.90
N HIS A 339 24.24 -23.83 25.53
CA HIS A 339 23.82 -25.20 25.23
C HIS A 339 22.90 -25.23 24.00
N GLU A 340 22.84 -26.39 23.33
CA GLU A 340 21.90 -26.61 22.24
C GLU A 340 20.45 -26.56 22.75
N SER A 341 19.54 -26.10 21.89
CA SER A 341 18.12 -26.03 22.22
C SER A 341 17.46 -27.42 22.23
N PRO A 342 16.38 -27.60 22.99
CA PRO A 342 15.63 -28.85 23.02
C PRO A 342 15.03 -29.21 21.65
N TRP A 343 14.69 -30.50 21.48
CA TRP A 343 14.13 -31.06 20.24
C TRP A 343 12.89 -30.32 19.72
N ILE A 344 12.06 -29.78 20.61
CA ILE A 344 10.88 -28.98 20.24
C ILE A 344 11.24 -27.72 19.43
N MET A 345 12.45 -27.18 19.62
CA MET A 345 12.95 -26.02 18.88
C MET A 345 13.79 -26.43 17.67
N THR A 346 14.63 -27.46 17.79
CA THR A 346 15.57 -27.85 16.71
C THR A 346 14.91 -28.63 15.57
N VAL A 347 13.86 -29.41 15.82
CA VAL A 347 13.13 -30.14 14.76
C VAL A 347 12.53 -29.19 13.72
N PRO A 348 11.79 -28.12 14.10
CA PRO A 348 11.35 -27.10 13.15
C PRO A 348 12.49 -26.49 12.31
N LEU A 349 13.67 -26.25 12.91
CA LEU A 349 14.83 -25.72 12.17
C LEU A 349 15.30 -26.69 11.09
N ILE A 350 15.37 -27.98 11.39
CA ILE A 350 15.80 -29.00 10.42
C ILE A 350 14.80 -29.07 9.25
N ILE A 351 13.50 -29.08 9.56
CA ILE A 351 12.45 -29.11 8.53
C ILE A 351 12.51 -27.87 7.64
N LEU A 352 12.61 -26.67 8.24
CA LEU A 352 12.70 -25.43 7.49
C LEU A 352 13.99 -25.34 6.67
N ALA A 353 15.10 -25.90 7.16
CA ALA A 353 16.35 -25.96 6.42
C ALA A 353 16.26 -26.87 5.18
N PHE A 354 15.57 -28.01 5.30
CA PHE A 354 15.26 -28.86 4.15
C PHE A 354 14.51 -28.07 3.07
N PHE A 355 13.42 -27.38 3.41
CA PHE A 355 12.66 -26.58 2.45
C PHE A 355 13.44 -25.37 1.92
N SER A 356 14.32 -24.76 2.73
CA SER A 356 15.17 -23.63 2.30
C SER A 356 16.17 -24.02 1.19
N ILE A 357 16.38 -25.32 0.99
CA ILE A 357 17.17 -25.89 -0.11
C ILE A 357 16.23 -26.32 -1.24
N THR A 358 15.27 -27.18 -0.94
CA THR A 358 14.59 -28.00 -1.96
C THR A 358 13.35 -27.37 -2.57
N VAL A 359 12.73 -26.38 -1.92
CA VAL A 359 11.41 -25.86 -2.35
C VAL A 359 11.42 -25.23 -3.75
N ALA A 360 12.57 -24.74 -4.19
CA ALA A 360 12.74 -24.13 -5.50
C ALA A 360 13.20 -25.12 -6.59
N TRP A 361 13.48 -26.38 -6.27
CA TRP A 361 14.02 -27.32 -7.23
C TRP A 361 13.03 -27.68 -8.34
N GLY A 362 13.57 -27.88 -9.54
CA GLY A 362 12.88 -28.49 -10.68
C GLY A 362 13.27 -29.95 -10.86
N LEU A 363 12.95 -30.50 -12.04
CA LEU A 363 13.41 -31.82 -12.46
C LEU A 363 14.94 -31.92 -12.48
N ASN A 364 15.61 -30.84 -12.92
CA ASN A 364 17.06 -30.68 -12.82
C ASN A 364 17.38 -29.56 -11.83
N PRO A 365 17.92 -29.86 -10.64
CA PRO A 365 18.31 -28.85 -9.67
C PRO A 365 19.42 -27.90 -10.15
N LEU A 366 20.20 -28.25 -11.16
CA LEU A 366 21.27 -27.38 -11.68
C LEU A 366 20.76 -26.32 -12.67
N ASP A 367 19.53 -26.45 -13.15
CA ASP A 367 18.89 -25.48 -14.03
C ASP A 367 18.16 -24.41 -13.21
N VAL A 368 18.70 -23.19 -13.21
CA VAL A 368 18.17 -22.02 -12.48
C VAL A 368 16.79 -21.61 -12.99
N THR A 369 16.55 -21.74 -14.29
CA THR A 369 15.27 -21.39 -14.92
C THR A 369 14.25 -22.52 -14.76
N GLY A 370 14.73 -23.71 -14.39
CA GLY A 370 13.96 -24.94 -14.31
C GLY A 370 13.13 -25.09 -13.05
N SER A 371 12.98 -24.08 -12.18
CA SER A 371 12.20 -24.22 -10.94
C SER A 371 10.76 -24.68 -11.22
N ALA A 372 10.31 -25.75 -10.55
CA ALA A 372 8.93 -26.21 -10.68
C ALA A 372 7.94 -25.21 -10.08
N LEU A 373 8.29 -24.63 -8.93
CA LEU A 373 7.47 -23.66 -8.22
C LEU A 373 7.28 -22.37 -9.04
N GLU A 374 8.37 -21.85 -9.63
CA GLU A 374 8.28 -20.66 -10.47
C GLU A 374 7.39 -20.92 -11.69
N ARG A 375 7.54 -22.07 -12.36
CA ARG A 375 6.70 -22.47 -13.49
C ARG A 375 5.22 -22.56 -13.12
N THR A 376 4.89 -23.17 -11.98
CA THR A 376 3.50 -23.23 -11.50
C THR A 376 2.93 -21.82 -11.30
N LEU A 377 3.70 -20.90 -10.72
CA LEU A 377 3.27 -19.52 -10.59
C LEU A 377 3.07 -18.86 -11.95
N HIS A 378 4.02 -18.99 -12.89
CA HIS A 378 3.88 -18.43 -14.24
C HIS A 378 2.61 -18.91 -14.96
N HIS A 379 2.15 -20.15 -14.74
CA HIS A 379 0.89 -20.64 -15.30
C HIS A 379 -0.36 -19.98 -14.72
N GLU A 380 -0.28 -19.51 -13.48
CA GLU A 380 -1.36 -18.80 -12.76
C GLU A 380 -1.31 -17.28 -13.01
N TYR A 381 -0.46 -16.81 -13.93
CA TYR A 381 -0.36 -15.40 -14.27
C TYR A 381 -1.75 -14.87 -14.72
N PRO A 382 -2.19 -13.69 -14.25
CA PRO A 382 -3.54 -13.18 -14.55
C PRO A 382 -3.83 -13.12 -16.06
N THR A 383 -4.72 -14.00 -16.53
CA THR A 383 -5.05 -14.23 -17.95
C THR A 383 -5.59 -13.01 -18.68
N MET A 384 -6.23 -12.06 -17.98
CA MET A 384 -6.74 -10.81 -18.57
C MET A 384 -5.66 -9.92 -19.21
N LEU A 385 -4.39 -10.09 -18.84
CA LEU A 385 -3.26 -9.40 -19.47
C LEU A 385 -2.77 -10.14 -20.73
N ALA A 386 -2.79 -11.47 -20.73
CA ALA A 386 -2.36 -12.29 -21.86
C ALA A 386 -3.38 -12.28 -23.02
N ASP A 387 -4.68 -12.42 -22.71
CA ASP A 387 -5.76 -12.43 -23.71
C ASP A 387 -5.93 -11.06 -24.39
N ARG A 388 -5.76 -9.96 -23.65
CA ARG A 388 -5.80 -8.60 -24.23
C ARG A 388 -4.70 -8.35 -25.25
N LEU A 389 -3.53 -8.99 -25.12
CA LEU A 389 -2.41 -8.82 -26.05
C LEU A 389 -2.64 -9.58 -27.36
N VAL A 390 -3.06 -10.85 -27.26
CA VAL A 390 -3.36 -11.71 -28.41
C VAL A 390 -4.57 -11.19 -29.19
N HIS A 391 -5.62 -10.76 -28.50
CA HIS A 391 -6.81 -10.22 -29.17
C HIS A 391 -6.56 -8.87 -29.84
N ASP A 392 -5.77 -7.97 -29.26
CA ASP A 392 -5.49 -6.67 -29.87
C ASP A 392 -4.52 -6.76 -31.07
N GLU A 393 -3.53 -7.66 -31.07
CA GLU A 393 -2.65 -7.84 -32.23
C GLU A 393 -3.40 -8.47 -33.41
N ALA A 394 -4.28 -9.44 -33.13
CA ALA A 394 -5.18 -10.02 -34.14
C ALA A 394 -6.19 -8.99 -34.66
N LYS A 395 -6.70 -8.11 -33.79
CA LYS A 395 -7.65 -7.04 -34.13
C LYS A 395 -6.99 -5.92 -34.94
N VAL A 396 -5.79 -5.49 -34.60
CA VAL A 396 -5.01 -4.53 -35.40
C VAL A 396 -4.72 -5.10 -36.78
N ARG A 397 -4.41 -6.40 -36.89
CA ARG A 397 -4.25 -7.09 -38.18
C ARG A 397 -5.55 -7.22 -38.97
N SER A 398 -6.71 -7.38 -38.31
CA SER A 398 -7.99 -7.53 -39.00
C SER A 398 -8.64 -6.19 -39.38
N GLU A 399 -8.38 -5.12 -38.63
CA GLU A 399 -8.97 -3.79 -38.85
C GLU A 399 -8.12 -2.88 -39.75
N ALA A 400 -6.81 -3.12 -39.83
CA ALA A 400 -5.95 -2.40 -40.76
C ALA A 400 -5.86 -3.16 -42.10
N GLY A 401 -6.45 -2.61 -43.16
CA GLY A 401 -6.19 -3.09 -44.51
C GLY A 401 -4.70 -3.02 -44.86
N ASP A 402 -4.23 -3.82 -45.81
CA ASP A 402 -2.79 -3.99 -46.14
C ASP A 402 -2.01 -2.65 -46.24
N ASP A 403 -2.65 -1.60 -46.77
CA ASP A 403 -2.05 -0.27 -46.95
C ASP A 403 -1.93 0.59 -45.67
N ASN A 404 -2.55 0.17 -44.57
CA ASN A 404 -2.56 0.84 -43.25
C ASN A 404 -2.01 -0.03 -42.12
N LEU A 405 -1.67 -1.30 -42.39
CA LEU A 405 -1.15 -2.25 -41.41
C LEU A 405 0.14 -1.74 -40.74
N LEU A 406 1.05 -1.16 -41.53
CA LEU A 406 2.34 -0.66 -41.06
C LEU A 406 2.23 0.58 -40.15
N PRO A 407 1.53 1.66 -40.52
CA PRO A 407 1.28 2.79 -39.62
C PRO A 407 0.51 2.39 -38.36
N ALA A 408 -0.45 1.46 -38.47
CA ALA A 408 -1.26 0.99 -37.34
C ALA A 408 -0.45 0.14 -36.37
N LEU A 409 0.40 -0.76 -36.87
CA LEU A 409 1.34 -1.54 -36.05
C LEU A 409 2.38 -0.64 -35.39
N VAL A 410 2.97 0.30 -36.12
CA VAL A 410 3.95 1.26 -35.56
C VAL A 410 3.32 2.15 -34.49
N ALA A 411 2.11 2.68 -34.71
CA ALA A 411 1.38 3.45 -33.69
C ALA A 411 0.97 2.59 -32.49
N TYR A 412 0.56 1.34 -32.71
CA TYR A 412 0.26 0.38 -31.65
C TYR A 412 1.51 0.00 -30.83
N GLN A 413 2.66 -0.24 -31.47
CA GLN A 413 3.94 -0.48 -30.80
C GLN A 413 4.46 0.76 -30.05
N LEU A 414 4.15 1.98 -30.52
CA LEU A 414 4.48 3.24 -29.85
C LEU A 414 3.54 3.55 -28.66
N ASP A 415 2.26 3.17 -28.73
CA ASP A 415 1.21 3.46 -27.73
C ASP A 415 1.11 2.40 -26.60
N LYS A 416 1.44 1.13 -26.88
CA LYS A 416 1.13 0.00 -25.97
C LYS A 416 2.17 -0.37 -24.90
N ASN A 417 3.06 0.53 -24.55
CA ASN A 417 3.96 0.44 -23.38
C ASN A 417 4.99 -0.72 -23.40
N ALA A 418 6.27 -0.36 -23.58
CA ALA A 418 7.43 -1.22 -23.31
C ALA A 418 7.46 -1.89 -21.91
N TYR A 419 6.59 -1.46 -20.99
CA TYR A 419 6.38 -2.06 -19.68
C TYR A 419 5.76 -3.46 -19.73
N LEU A 420 4.82 -3.73 -20.66
CA LEU A 420 4.19 -5.06 -20.84
C LEU A 420 5.03 -5.97 -21.74
N THR A 421 5.82 -5.40 -22.65
CA THR A 421 6.78 -6.14 -23.47
C THR A 421 7.97 -6.63 -22.65
N ALA A 422 8.44 -5.86 -21.66
CA ALA A 422 9.47 -6.28 -20.71
C ALA A 422 9.08 -7.51 -19.86
N VAL A 423 7.78 -7.71 -19.63
CA VAL A 423 7.23 -8.87 -18.91
C VAL A 423 7.47 -10.19 -19.66
N HIS A 424 7.63 -10.15 -20.99
CA HIS A 424 7.65 -11.35 -21.85
C HIS A 424 8.93 -11.57 -22.66
N LEU A 425 9.93 -10.68 -22.55
CA LEU A 425 11.23 -10.95 -23.16
C LEU A 425 11.92 -12.11 -22.44
N PRO A 426 12.63 -13.00 -23.17
CA PRO A 426 13.53 -13.97 -22.56
C PRO A 426 14.49 -13.24 -21.62
N SER A 427 14.34 -13.47 -20.32
CA SER A 427 15.19 -12.84 -19.32
C SER A 427 16.63 -13.34 -19.50
N PRO A 428 17.64 -12.46 -19.50
CA PRO A 428 19.04 -12.85 -19.62
C PRO A 428 19.55 -13.44 -18.29
N HIS A 429 18.98 -14.58 -17.89
CA HIS A 429 19.26 -15.29 -16.64
C HIS A 429 20.76 -15.60 -16.49
N GLU A 430 21.45 -15.99 -17.57
CA GLU A 430 22.89 -16.29 -17.50
C GLU A 430 23.72 -15.08 -17.07
N LEU A 431 23.43 -13.90 -17.63
CA LEU A 431 24.20 -12.68 -17.34
C LEU A 431 23.78 -12.08 -15.98
N ALA A 432 22.48 -11.96 -15.72
CA ALA A 432 21.98 -11.44 -14.46
C ALA A 432 22.41 -12.33 -13.28
N GLY A 433 22.25 -13.65 -13.41
CA GLY A 433 22.66 -14.64 -12.43
C GLY A 433 24.15 -14.71 -12.21
N GLY A 434 24.94 -14.66 -13.28
CA GLY A 434 26.40 -14.59 -13.18
C GLY A 434 26.87 -13.37 -12.40
N LEU A 435 26.30 -12.20 -12.70
CA LEU A 435 26.61 -10.96 -11.96
C LEU A 435 26.13 -11.03 -10.50
N ALA A 436 24.94 -11.58 -10.26
CA ALA A 436 24.39 -11.74 -8.91
C ALA A 436 25.27 -12.64 -8.03
N LEU A 437 25.70 -13.78 -8.58
CA LEU A 437 26.61 -14.72 -7.93
C LEU A 437 27.96 -14.08 -7.65
N LEU A 438 28.50 -13.31 -8.59
CA LEU A 438 29.74 -12.56 -8.40
C LEU A 438 29.60 -11.55 -7.25
N ALA A 439 28.52 -10.75 -7.25
CA ALA A 439 28.26 -9.78 -6.19
C ALA A 439 28.12 -10.45 -4.82
N ALA A 440 27.38 -11.56 -4.74
CA ALA A 440 27.25 -12.36 -3.53
C ALA A 440 28.60 -12.91 -3.07
N ALA A 441 29.40 -13.49 -3.99
CA ALA A 441 30.73 -14.02 -3.68
C ALA A 441 31.67 -12.95 -3.12
N ILE A 442 31.67 -11.74 -3.71
CA ILE A 442 32.43 -10.60 -3.17
C ILE A 442 31.97 -10.28 -1.75
N GLY A 443 30.66 -10.23 -1.49
CA GLY A 443 30.11 -10.01 -0.16
C GLY A 443 30.54 -11.07 0.87
N VAL A 444 30.50 -12.35 0.50
CA VAL A 444 30.96 -13.46 1.34
C VAL A 444 32.45 -13.33 1.62
N VAL A 445 33.28 -13.13 0.59
CA VAL A 445 34.74 -12.97 0.74
C VAL A 445 35.05 -11.81 1.68
N MET A 446 34.39 -10.66 1.51
CA MET A 446 34.56 -9.51 2.41
C MET A 446 34.17 -9.83 3.85
N ALA A 447 33.10 -10.60 4.08
CA ALA A 447 32.71 -11.01 5.43
C ALA A 447 33.77 -11.92 6.07
N PHE A 448 34.33 -12.88 5.31
CA PHE A 448 35.41 -13.74 5.79
C PHE A 448 36.72 -12.98 6.03
N VAL A 449 37.10 -12.04 5.15
CA VAL A 449 38.30 -11.22 5.33
C VAL A 449 38.23 -10.40 6.62
N VAL A 450 37.08 -9.79 6.91
CA VAL A 450 36.88 -8.91 8.07
C VAL A 450 36.63 -9.72 9.36
N TYR A 451 35.71 -10.69 9.34
CA TYR A 451 35.21 -11.36 10.56
C TYR A 451 35.67 -12.82 10.72
N GLY A 452 36.10 -13.47 9.64
CA GLY A 452 36.57 -14.87 9.67
C GLY A 452 38.07 -14.97 9.94
N PHE A 453 38.89 -14.36 9.07
CA PHE A 453 40.35 -14.37 9.14
C PHE A 453 40.92 -13.20 9.94
N GLY A 454 40.17 -12.10 10.08
CA GLY A 454 40.59 -10.93 10.84
C GLY A 454 41.73 -10.14 10.19
N PHE A 455 41.82 -10.14 8.86
CA PHE A 455 42.81 -9.34 8.13
C PHE A 455 42.54 -7.84 8.23
N LEU A 456 41.27 -7.46 8.41
CA LEU A 456 40.82 -6.09 8.61
C LEU A 456 40.15 -5.99 9.98
N ASP A 457 40.61 -5.06 10.81
CA ASP A 457 40.00 -4.79 12.11
C ASP A 457 38.71 -3.96 11.94
N PRO A 458 37.53 -4.50 12.35
CA PRO A 458 36.28 -3.75 12.32
C PRO A 458 36.33 -2.45 13.14
N ALA A 459 37.09 -2.41 14.23
CA ALA A 459 37.19 -1.23 15.09
C ALA A 459 37.91 -0.08 14.36
N GLN A 460 39.04 -0.38 13.71
CA GLN A 460 39.78 0.61 12.92
C GLN A 460 38.96 1.09 11.72
N THR A 461 38.24 0.20 11.06
CA THR A 461 37.34 0.56 9.94
C THR A 461 36.24 1.51 10.41
N LYS A 462 35.66 1.26 11.60
CA LYS A 462 34.68 2.15 12.22
C LYS A 462 35.26 3.53 12.53
N GLU A 463 36.50 3.60 13.03
CA GLU A 463 37.17 4.88 13.33
C GLU A 463 37.45 5.69 12.07
N GLN A 464 37.91 5.05 10.99
CA GLN A 464 38.17 5.70 9.70
C GLN A 464 36.90 6.27 9.06
N PHE A 465 35.78 5.54 9.14
CA PHE A 465 34.51 5.92 8.52
C PHE A 465 33.44 6.35 9.54
N LEU A 466 33.85 7.02 10.62
CA LEU A 466 32.95 7.35 11.75
C LEU A 466 31.68 8.08 11.33
N GLY A 467 31.75 8.98 10.33
CA GLY A 467 30.58 9.70 9.80
C GLY A 467 29.56 8.76 9.14
N VAL A 468 30.03 7.86 8.27
CA VAL A 468 29.18 6.86 7.59
C VAL A 468 28.63 5.87 8.62
N PHE A 469 29.48 5.40 9.54
CA PHE A 469 29.04 4.52 10.63
C PHE A 469 27.94 5.18 11.45
N ARG A 470 28.12 6.44 11.87
CA ARG A 470 27.10 7.19 12.65
C ARG A 470 25.80 7.33 11.88
N PHE A 471 25.86 7.64 10.58
CA PHE A 471 24.68 7.75 9.73
C PHE A 471 23.90 6.43 9.62
N LEU A 472 24.60 5.32 9.38
CA LEU A 472 23.98 3.99 9.30
C LEU A 472 23.48 3.51 10.68
N TRP A 473 24.21 3.84 11.75
CA TRP A 473 23.84 3.50 13.12
C TRP A 473 22.55 4.20 13.54
N HIS A 474 22.38 5.47 13.16
CA HIS A 474 21.12 6.22 13.34
C HIS A 474 20.10 5.90 12.23
N LYS A 475 20.22 4.76 11.54
CA LYS A 475 19.22 4.28 10.56
C LYS A 475 18.88 5.32 9.47
N TRP A 476 19.88 6.05 8.97
CA TRP A 476 19.74 7.18 8.03
C TRP A 476 19.00 8.41 8.59
N TYR A 477 18.80 8.49 9.90
CA TYR A 477 18.00 9.49 10.60
C TYR A 477 16.51 9.51 10.21
N PHE A 478 15.98 8.38 9.70
CA PHE A 478 14.57 8.29 9.31
C PHE A 478 13.63 8.35 10.52
N ASP A 479 14.04 7.79 11.65
CA ASP A 479 13.25 7.80 12.89
C ASP A 479 13.08 9.26 13.37
N GLU A 480 14.15 10.05 13.37
CA GLU A 480 14.15 11.47 13.75
C GLU A 480 13.38 12.33 12.72
N ALA A 481 13.51 12.02 11.43
CA ALA A 481 12.74 12.68 10.40
C ALA A 481 11.24 12.42 10.58
N TYR A 482 10.83 11.18 10.89
CA TYR A 482 9.44 10.82 11.14
C TYR A 482 8.88 11.55 12.38
N GLU A 483 9.68 11.61 13.44
CA GLU A 483 9.35 12.34 14.68
C GLU A 483 9.09 13.83 14.40
N VAL A 484 9.96 14.48 13.63
CA VAL A 484 9.86 15.92 13.32
C VAL A 484 8.77 16.22 12.28
N MET A 485 8.62 15.38 11.25
CA MET A 485 7.72 15.65 10.13
C MET A 485 6.27 15.23 10.39
N LEU A 486 6.04 14.18 11.19
CA LEU A 486 4.71 13.61 11.40
C LEU A 486 4.27 13.65 12.86
N VAL A 487 5.10 13.12 13.78
CA VAL A 487 4.68 12.95 15.18
C VAL A 487 4.50 14.29 15.89
N ARG A 488 5.50 15.17 15.90
CA ARG A 488 5.41 16.48 16.58
C ARG A 488 4.31 17.37 16.00
N PRO A 489 4.16 17.53 14.67
CA PRO A 489 3.05 18.30 14.11
C PRO A 489 1.69 17.71 14.50
N SER A 490 1.54 16.38 14.57
CA SER A 490 0.29 15.74 15.00
C SER A 490 -0.07 16.10 16.45
N HIS A 491 0.91 16.17 17.35
CA HIS A 491 0.70 16.61 18.73
C HIS A 491 0.31 18.09 18.82
N VAL A 492 0.91 18.95 17.99
CA VAL A 492 0.53 20.36 17.91
C VAL A 492 -0.92 20.49 17.43
N MET A 493 -1.30 19.78 16.36
CA MET A 493 -2.67 19.77 15.86
C MET A 493 -3.68 19.24 16.90
N ALA A 494 -3.32 18.19 17.64
CA ALA A 494 -4.13 17.68 18.74
C ALA A 494 -4.29 18.72 19.87
N GLY A 495 -3.23 19.48 20.17
CA GLY A 495 -3.28 20.60 21.10
C GLY A 495 -4.24 21.71 20.65
N TRP A 496 -4.22 22.08 19.36
CA TRP A 496 -5.17 23.03 18.77
C TRP A 496 -6.61 22.53 18.82
N ALA A 497 -6.84 21.26 18.47
CA ALA A 497 -8.18 20.66 18.53
C ALA A 497 -8.71 20.67 19.97
N ARG A 498 -7.88 20.29 20.95
CA ARG A 498 -8.23 20.35 22.37
C ARG A 498 -8.54 21.78 22.83
N TRP A 499 -7.73 22.76 22.40
CA TRP A 499 -7.97 24.16 22.75
C TRP A 499 -9.29 24.65 22.17
N PHE A 500 -9.58 24.32 20.90
CA PHE A 500 -10.83 24.70 20.25
C PHE A 500 -12.04 24.11 20.97
N ASP A 501 -12.00 22.83 21.30
CA ASP A 501 -13.04 22.14 22.06
C ASP A 501 -13.27 22.81 23.43
N ALA A 502 -12.21 22.96 24.22
CA ALA A 502 -12.30 23.49 25.60
C ALA A 502 -12.61 24.99 25.71
N ASN A 503 -12.33 25.80 24.68
CA ASN A 503 -12.50 27.26 24.75
C ASN A 503 -13.63 27.76 23.87
N VAL A 504 -13.83 27.19 22.69
CA VAL A 504 -14.85 27.64 21.74
C VAL A 504 -16.13 26.84 21.95
N ILE A 505 -16.07 25.52 21.87
CA ILE A 505 -17.27 24.67 22.01
C ILE A 505 -17.83 24.78 23.43
N ASP A 506 -17.00 24.51 24.44
CA ASP A 506 -17.39 24.66 25.85
C ASP A 506 -17.75 26.11 26.21
N GLY A 507 -17.06 27.09 25.63
CA GLY A 507 -17.36 28.51 25.82
C GLY A 507 -18.77 28.87 25.37
N VAL A 508 -19.17 28.41 24.17
CA VAL A 508 -20.52 28.62 23.64
C VAL A 508 -21.57 27.92 24.52
N ILE A 509 -21.33 26.68 24.93
CA ILE A 509 -22.26 25.93 25.78
C ILE A 509 -22.44 26.63 27.13
N ASN A 510 -21.34 27.04 27.77
CA ASN A 510 -21.39 27.76 29.06
C ASN A 510 -22.11 29.11 28.93
N PHE A 511 -21.89 29.84 27.83
CA PHE A 511 -22.62 31.08 27.55
C PHE A 511 -24.12 30.83 27.40
N LEU A 512 -24.52 29.84 26.61
CA LEU A 512 -25.93 29.48 26.41
C LEU A 512 -26.58 29.04 27.71
N ALA A 513 -25.89 28.25 28.53
CA ALA A 513 -26.36 27.86 29.85
C ALA A 513 -26.58 29.08 30.76
N ALA A 514 -25.59 29.98 30.84
CA ALA A 514 -25.69 31.21 31.61
C ALA A 514 -26.83 32.13 31.12
N ALA A 515 -26.99 32.26 29.80
CA ALA A 515 -28.08 33.03 29.18
C ALA A 515 -29.46 32.43 29.51
N THR A 516 -29.58 31.10 29.45
CA THR A 516 -30.82 30.38 29.78
C THR A 516 -31.19 30.56 31.25
N VAL A 517 -30.23 30.44 32.16
CA VAL A 517 -30.44 30.69 33.59
C VAL A 517 -30.87 32.15 33.84
N LYS A 518 -30.26 33.12 33.13
CA LYS A 518 -30.62 34.53 33.25
C LYS A 518 -32.05 34.80 32.75
N LEU A 519 -32.42 34.22 31.61
CA LEU A 519 -33.79 34.30 31.07
C LEU A 519 -34.81 33.66 32.00
N SER A 520 -34.50 32.49 32.57
CA SER A 520 -35.35 31.81 33.56
C SER A 520 -35.60 32.69 34.80
N LYS A 521 -34.55 33.33 35.33
CA LYS A 521 -34.69 34.29 36.44
C LYS A 521 -35.54 35.51 36.07
N TRP A 522 -35.41 36.01 34.84
CA TRP A 522 -36.22 37.14 34.36
C TRP A 522 -37.69 36.75 34.22
N LYS A 523 -37.98 35.60 33.61
CA LYS A 523 -39.33 35.03 33.55
C LYS A 523 -39.93 34.89 34.95
N GLY A 524 -39.17 34.32 35.90
CA GLY A 524 -39.65 34.17 37.28
C GLY A 524 -39.99 35.51 37.96
N ARG A 525 -39.26 36.59 37.67
CA ARG A 525 -39.60 37.95 38.13
C ARG A 525 -40.86 38.49 37.47
N PHE A 526 -41.04 38.22 36.18
CA PHE A 526 -42.25 38.63 35.44
C PHE A 526 -43.49 37.90 35.98
N ASP A 527 -43.39 36.58 36.18
CA ASP A 527 -44.49 35.77 36.72
C ASP A 527 -44.88 36.22 38.13
N LEU A 528 -43.92 36.28 39.06
CA LEU A 528 -44.19 36.68 40.46
C LEU A 528 -44.57 38.15 40.62
N GLY A 529 -44.08 39.03 39.74
CA GLY A 529 -44.31 40.47 39.85
C GLY A 529 -45.58 40.93 39.12
N ILE A 530 -45.69 40.59 37.84
CA ILE A 530 -46.73 41.11 36.96
C ILE A 530 -47.92 40.16 36.90
N VAL A 531 -47.69 38.87 36.63
CA VAL A 531 -48.80 37.91 36.47
C VAL A 531 -49.51 37.71 37.80
N ASP A 532 -48.78 37.31 38.85
CA ASP A 532 -49.36 37.14 40.18
C ASP A 532 -49.87 38.47 40.74
N GLY A 533 -49.18 39.59 40.47
CA GLY A 533 -49.64 40.92 40.85
C GLY A 533 -51.00 41.27 40.24
N LEU A 534 -51.20 41.01 38.95
CA LEU A 534 -52.47 41.25 38.25
C LEU A 534 -53.57 40.29 38.72
N VAL A 535 -53.24 39.02 38.94
CA VAL A 535 -54.18 38.03 39.47
C VAL A 535 -54.62 38.42 40.88
N ASN A 536 -53.69 38.77 41.77
CA ASN A 536 -53.99 39.24 43.12
C ASN A 536 -54.80 40.53 43.09
N LEU A 537 -54.45 41.50 42.23
CA LEU A 537 -55.24 42.72 42.07
C LEU A 537 -56.68 42.41 41.63
N THR A 538 -56.85 41.49 40.68
CA THR A 538 -58.18 41.08 40.22
C THR A 538 -58.96 40.41 41.34
N ALA A 539 -58.30 39.51 42.09
CA ALA A 539 -58.89 38.85 43.24
C ALA A 539 -59.31 39.86 44.32
N ASP A 540 -58.45 40.85 44.63
CA ASP A 540 -58.70 41.91 45.59
C ASP A 540 -59.86 42.82 45.15
N VAL A 541 -59.93 43.17 43.86
CA VAL A 541 -61.04 43.95 43.29
C VAL A 541 -62.35 43.16 43.37
N VAL A 542 -62.36 41.90 42.96
CA VAL A 542 -63.56 41.05 43.02
C VAL A 542 -64.01 40.86 44.48
N PHE A 543 -63.07 40.59 45.38
CA PHE A 543 -63.34 40.48 46.82
C PHE A 543 -63.90 41.80 47.37
N GLY A 544 -63.29 42.94 47.04
CA GLY A 544 -63.75 44.27 47.43
C GLY A 544 -65.15 44.58 46.94
N VAL A 545 -65.45 44.35 45.66
CA VAL A 545 -66.78 44.53 45.07
C VAL A 545 -67.80 43.60 45.73
N GLY A 546 -67.45 42.33 45.97
CA GLY A 546 -68.32 41.39 46.66
C GLY A 546 -68.63 41.82 48.10
N THR A 547 -67.63 42.36 48.81
CA THR A 547 -67.80 42.89 50.17
C THR A 547 -68.68 44.15 50.18
N TRP A 548 -68.55 45.01 49.16
CA TRP A 548 -69.40 46.19 48.98
C TRP A 548 -70.85 45.82 48.63
N LEU A 549 -71.06 44.90 47.68
CA LEU A 549 -72.40 44.41 47.31
C LEU A 549 -73.13 43.74 48.49
N ARG A 550 -72.38 43.09 49.40
CA ARG A 550 -72.95 42.53 50.63
C ARG A 550 -73.65 43.59 51.50
N VAL A 551 -73.21 44.85 51.44
CA VAL A 551 -73.82 45.95 52.22
C VAL A 551 -75.24 46.27 51.74
N PHE A 552 -75.57 46.06 50.46
CA PHE A 552 -76.94 46.24 49.95
C PHE A 552 -77.93 45.21 50.51
N GLN A 553 -77.42 44.05 50.94
CA GLN A 553 -78.22 43.03 51.61
C GLN A 553 -78.33 43.34 53.12
N THR A 554 -79.01 44.43 53.45
CA THR A 554 -79.15 44.95 54.83
C THR A 554 -79.95 44.05 55.78
N GLY A 555 -80.61 42.99 55.27
CA GLY A 555 -81.49 42.11 56.04
C GLY A 555 -82.85 42.73 56.43
N SER A 556 -83.08 44.01 56.13
CA SER A 556 -84.34 44.71 56.41
C SER A 556 -85.34 44.56 55.26
N ILE A 557 -86.46 43.88 55.50
CA ILE A 557 -87.55 43.66 54.52
C ILE A 557 -88.02 44.99 53.89
N ARG A 558 -88.06 46.07 54.69
CA ARG A 558 -88.51 47.39 54.24
C ARG A 558 -87.64 47.98 53.13
N ASN A 559 -86.32 47.77 53.19
CA ASN A 559 -85.40 48.26 52.16
C ASN A 559 -85.58 47.50 50.84
N TYR A 560 -85.83 46.19 50.88
CA TYR A 560 -86.09 45.39 49.68
C TYR A 560 -87.39 45.79 48.98
N VAL A 561 -88.46 46.05 49.74
CA VAL A 561 -89.73 46.54 49.17
C VAL A 561 -89.54 47.91 48.50
N LEU A 562 -88.75 48.81 49.11
CA LEU A 562 -88.41 50.10 48.51
C LEU A 562 -87.64 49.94 47.19
N PHE A 563 -86.63 49.06 47.14
CA PHE A 563 -85.89 48.78 45.90
C PHE A 563 -86.78 48.18 44.81
N LEU A 564 -87.69 47.26 45.16
CA LEU A 564 -88.67 46.70 44.22
C LEU A 564 -89.60 47.78 43.66
N ALA A 565 -90.09 48.69 44.51
CA ALA A 565 -90.94 49.80 44.08
C ALA A 565 -90.17 50.77 43.15
N LEU A 566 -88.94 51.15 43.51
CA LEU A 566 -88.08 51.98 42.67
C LEU A 566 -87.73 51.30 41.35
N ALA A 567 -87.47 49.99 41.36
CA ALA A 567 -87.22 49.21 40.14
C ALA A 567 -88.47 49.15 39.26
N ALA A 568 -89.66 48.95 39.82
CA ALA A 568 -90.92 48.98 39.08
C ALA A 568 -91.16 50.35 38.44
N VAL A 569 -90.96 51.44 39.20
CA VAL A 569 -91.05 52.81 38.68
C VAL A 569 -90.01 53.05 37.59
N GLY A 570 -88.77 52.60 37.79
CA GLY A 570 -87.69 52.73 36.81
C GLY A 570 -87.96 51.94 35.52
N ILE A 571 -88.45 50.71 35.63
CA ILE A 571 -88.85 49.87 34.49
C ILE A 571 -90.00 50.53 33.75
N VAL A 572 -91.01 51.03 34.47
CA VAL A 572 -92.13 51.76 33.86
C VAL A 572 -91.60 53.03 33.19
N ALA A 573 -90.72 53.80 33.81
CA ALA A 573 -90.16 55.02 33.21
C ALA A 573 -89.33 54.73 31.95
N VAL A 574 -88.51 53.66 31.96
CA VAL A 574 -87.74 53.22 30.79
C VAL A 574 -88.67 52.69 29.70
N LEU A 575 -89.66 51.87 30.05
CA LEU A 575 -90.66 51.39 29.10
C LEU A 575 -91.48 52.53 28.52
N SER A 576 -91.91 53.50 29.34
CA SER A 576 -92.61 54.70 28.89
C SER A 576 -91.73 55.55 27.98
N TYR A 577 -90.44 55.70 28.29
CA TYR A 577 -89.48 56.40 27.44
C TYR A 577 -89.26 55.68 26.10
N VAL A 578 -89.12 54.36 26.11
CA VAL A 578 -88.96 53.53 24.91
C VAL A 578 -90.24 53.51 24.08
N VAL A 579 -91.42 53.45 24.70
CA VAL A 579 -92.73 53.53 24.04
C VAL A 579 -92.98 54.91 23.44
N ALA A 580 -92.60 55.99 24.13
CA ALA A 580 -92.68 57.35 23.61
C ALA A 580 -91.69 57.63 22.46
N LEU A 581 -90.63 56.84 22.33
CA LEU A 581 -89.70 56.88 21.19
C LEU A 581 -90.20 56.04 19.99
N ALA A 582 -91.20 55.18 20.17
CA ALA A 582 -91.65 54.18 19.19
C ALA A 582 -93.01 54.47 18.53
N GLY A 583 -93.69 55.58 18.88
CA GLY A 583 -94.94 56.06 18.26
C GLY A 583 -94.85 57.55 18.00
#